data_AF-A0A427YA94-F1
#
_entry.id   AF-A0A427YA94-F1
#
_cell.length_a   1.000
_cell.length_b   1.000
_cell.length_c   1.000
_cell.angle_alpha   90.00
_cell.angle_beta   90.00
_cell.angle_gamma   90.00
#
_symmetry.space_group_name_H-M   'P 1'
#
loop_
_entity.id
_entity.type
_entity.pdbx_description
1 polymer ?
#
loop_
_entity_poly.entity_id
_entity_poly.type
_entity_poly.pdbx_seq_one_letter_code
_entity_poly.pdbx_strand_id
1 'polypeptide(L)'
;MDSYNANATTPETHLGGTYPWRTNLYSQCGTLLSHSEHIRVVDKLGLDFSPELKIPQVAMPFDGNYTQDLFAQQFVDDYKIAGIDFKRIWPQSFLYSDIKYWLDNEPKFAKQALYLDYGTAASLASYKADGVNYVSPPINYLLTVANGTIVPSEYANTANKLGLGIIGWSMERSPPLATVDSVQDSFYGTFSSVIKRDGDLFTVIDVLARQVGVKKLFSDWAGTTTFYANCMGL
;
A
#
# COMPACT_ATOMS: atom_id res chain seq x y z
N MET A 1 10.84 -10.75 -10.01
CA MET A 1 11.94 -10.92 -9.04
C MET A 1 12.60 -9.58 -8.87
N ASP A 2 12.91 -9.22 -7.64
CA ASP A 2 13.39 -7.87 -7.33
C ASP A 2 14.84 -7.68 -7.79
N SER A 3 15.70 -8.70 -7.71
CA SER A 3 17.06 -8.63 -8.25
C SER A 3 17.28 -9.58 -9.43
N TYR A 4 18.21 -9.20 -10.30
CA TYR A 4 18.64 -10.01 -11.44
C TYR A 4 20.16 -9.93 -11.63
N ASN A 5 20.73 -10.98 -12.20
CA ASN A 5 22.13 -11.00 -12.62
C ASN A 5 22.21 -10.65 -14.10
N ALA A 6 22.67 -9.43 -14.41
CA ALA A 6 22.82 -8.93 -15.77
C ALA A 6 23.84 -9.70 -16.60
N ASN A 7 24.75 -10.44 -15.95
CA ASN A 7 25.79 -11.24 -16.61
C ASN A 7 25.39 -12.72 -16.73
N ALA A 8 24.16 -13.10 -16.37
CA ALA A 8 23.70 -14.47 -16.44
C ALA A 8 23.55 -14.95 -17.88
N THR A 9 23.94 -16.19 -18.14
CA THR A 9 23.82 -16.86 -19.44
C THR A 9 22.71 -17.92 -19.47
N THR A 10 22.03 -18.16 -18.34
CA THR A 10 20.86 -19.06 -18.26
C THR A 10 19.71 -18.39 -17.50
N PRO A 11 18.44 -18.76 -17.77
CA PRO A 11 17.28 -18.24 -17.04
C PRO A 11 17.37 -18.48 -15.52
N GLU A 12 17.88 -19.64 -15.09
CA GLU A 12 18.00 -20.01 -13.69
C GLU A 12 19.00 -19.12 -12.95
N THR A 13 20.08 -18.71 -13.63
CA THR A 13 21.13 -17.86 -13.05
C THR A 13 20.83 -16.36 -13.20
N HIS A 14 19.84 -16.00 -14.02
CA HIS A 14 19.39 -14.62 -14.20
C HIS A 14 18.59 -14.12 -12.99
N LEU A 15 17.82 -14.99 -12.34
CA LEU A 15 17.00 -14.64 -11.19
C LEU A 15 17.89 -14.47 -9.94
N GLY A 16 18.10 -13.22 -9.51
CA GLY A 16 18.98 -12.87 -8.38
C GLY A 16 18.32 -13.03 -7.01
N GLY A 17 17.01 -13.29 -6.96
CA GLY A 17 16.25 -13.40 -5.73
C GLY A 17 15.94 -12.03 -5.11
N THR A 18 16.39 -11.87 -3.87
CA THR A 18 16.17 -10.67 -3.05
C THR A 18 17.36 -9.72 -3.18
N TYR A 19 17.12 -8.40 -3.16
CA TYR A 19 18.21 -7.43 -3.10
C TYR A 19 19.09 -7.59 -1.83
N PRO A 20 20.41 -7.33 -1.88
CA PRO A 20 21.32 -7.58 -0.76
C PRO A 20 21.02 -6.82 0.54
N TRP A 21 20.33 -5.69 0.46
CA TRP A 21 19.91 -4.91 1.64
C TRP A 21 18.62 -5.42 2.30
N ARG A 22 17.98 -6.42 1.70
CA ARG A 22 16.80 -7.09 2.28
C ARG A 22 17.22 -8.39 2.95
N THR A 23 16.53 -8.72 4.04
CA THR A 23 16.83 -9.94 4.79
C THR A 23 16.32 -11.19 4.06
N ASN A 24 17.15 -12.24 4.06
CA ASN A 24 16.76 -13.59 3.68
C ASN A 24 16.54 -14.50 4.91
N LEU A 25 16.48 -13.93 6.12
CA LEU A 25 16.37 -14.68 7.38
C LEU A 25 15.15 -15.63 7.39
N TYR A 26 14.07 -15.25 6.72
CA TYR A 26 12.84 -16.03 6.61
C TYR A 26 12.61 -16.65 5.24
N SER A 27 13.64 -16.68 4.38
CA SER A 27 13.57 -17.32 3.06
C SER A 27 13.64 -18.85 3.19
N GLN A 28 12.63 -19.42 3.83
CA GLN A 28 12.42 -20.85 4.03
C GLN A 28 11.34 -21.37 3.07
N CYS A 29 11.10 -22.69 3.08
CA CYS A 29 10.04 -23.32 2.28
C CYS A 29 8.65 -23.06 2.86
N GLY A 30 8.16 -21.83 2.77
CA GLY A 30 6.77 -21.49 3.11
C GLY A 30 5.78 -22.14 2.14
N THR A 31 4.57 -22.43 2.62
CA THR A 31 3.46 -22.89 1.78
C THR A 31 2.47 -21.76 1.54
N LEU A 32 1.95 -21.68 0.31
CA LEU A 32 0.89 -20.72 -0.01
C LEU A 32 -0.38 -21.06 0.77
N LEU A 33 -1.03 -20.03 1.31
CA LEU A 33 -2.34 -20.13 1.94
C LEU A 33 -3.40 -19.64 0.94
N SER A 34 -4.55 -20.30 0.95
CA SER A 34 -5.78 -19.72 0.39
C SER A 34 -6.19 -18.47 1.18
N HIS A 35 -7.03 -17.63 0.57
CA HIS A 35 -7.54 -16.43 1.24
C HIS A 35 -8.32 -16.79 2.53
N SER A 36 -9.16 -17.83 2.48
CA SER A 36 -9.88 -18.35 3.66
C SER A 36 -8.94 -18.85 4.78
N GLU A 37 -7.82 -19.49 4.44
CA GLU A 37 -6.82 -19.91 5.43
C GLU A 37 -6.14 -18.71 6.09
N HIS A 38 -5.75 -17.72 5.29
CA HIS A 38 -5.21 -16.47 5.80
C HIS A 38 -6.20 -15.77 6.75
N ILE A 39 -7.49 -15.70 6.38
CA ILE A 39 -8.53 -15.09 7.20
C ILE A 39 -8.57 -15.74 8.59
N ARG A 40 -8.59 -17.08 8.66
CA ARG A 40 -8.60 -17.83 9.93
C ARG A 40 -7.37 -17.54 10.80
N VAL A 41 -6.19 -17.45 10.19
CA VAL A 41 -4.93 -17.18 10.93
C VAL A 41 -4.97 -15.78 11.55
N VAL A 42 -5.28 -14.75 10.76
CA VAL A 42 -5.29 -13.36 11.22
C VAL A 42 -6.42 -13.13 12.24
N ASP A 43 -7.58 -13.76 12.04
CA ASP A 43 -8.67 -13.66 13.02
C ASP A 43 -8.29 -14.25 14.38
N LYS A 44 -7.64 -15.42 14.38
CA LYS A 44 -7.13 -16.05 15.61
C LYS A 44 -6.12 -15.17 16.35
N LEU A 45 -5.39 -14.32 15.64
CA LEU A 45 -4.45 -13.35 16.23
C LEU A 45 -5.15 -12.07 16.72
N GLY A 46 -6.45 -11.89 16.44
CA GLY A 46 -7.21 -10.72 16.84
C GLY A 46 -6.82 -9.44 16.10
N LEU A 47 -6.19 -9.57 14.93
CA LEU A 47 -5.70 -8.43 14.13
C LEU A 47 -6.75 -7.93 13.14
N ASP A 48 -6.56 -6.71 12.66
CA ASP A 48 -7.27 -6.16 11.50
C ASP A 48 -6.68 -6.74 10.19
N PHE A 49 -7.46 -6.63 9.12
CA PHE A 49 -7.13 -7.11 7.77
C PHE A 49 -6.89 -5.92 6.83
N SER A 50 -5.90 -6.02 5.96
CA SER A 50 -5.68 -5.08 4.84
C SER A 50 -5.48 -5.81 3.50
N PRO A 51 -6.46 -6.60 3.05
CA PRO A 51 -6.31 -7.49 1.89
C PRO A 51 -6.36 -6.69 0.58
N GLU A 52 -5.52 -7.07 -0.39
CA GLU A 52 -5.54 -6.47 -1.74
C GLU A 52 -6.18 -7.42 -2.76
N LEU A 53 -7.17 -6.91 -3.50
CA LEU A 53 -7.62 -7.56 -4.72
C LEU A 53 -6.66 -7.20 -5.86
N LYS A 54 -5.82 -8.17 -6.25
CA LYS A 54 -4.79 -7.96 -7.26
C LYS A 54 -5.39 -7.86 -8.66
N ILE A 55 -4.76 -7.05 -9.52
CA ILE A 55 -5.05 -7.02 -10.95
C ILE A 55 -4.78 -8.42 -11.54
N PRO A 56 -5.78 -9.09 -12.14
CA PRO A 56 -5.57 -10.39 -12.76
C PRO A 56 -4.48 -10.33 -13.84
N GLN A 57 -3.59 -11.32 -13.84
CA GLN A 57 -2.57 -11.52 -14.89
C GLN A 57 -3.06 -12.49 -15.98
N VAL A 58 -4.37 -12.73 -16.02
CA VAL A 58 -5.07 -13.59 -16.98
C VAL A 58 -6.21 -12.81 -17.60
N ALA A 59 -6.64 -13.20 -18.79
CA ALA A 59 -7.80 -12.57 -19.43
C ALA A 59 -9.06 -12.85 -18.60
N MET A 60 -9.85 -11.80 -18.35
CA MET A 60 -11.15 -11.90 -17.72
C MET A 60 -12.25 -11.79 -18.80
N PRO A 61 -13.31 -12.60 -18.77
CA PRO A 61 -13.60 -13.64 -17.77
C PRO A 61 -12.63 -14.83 -17.84
N PHE A 62 -12.16 -15.28 -16.68
CA PHE A 62 -11.33 -16.47 -16.56
C PHE A 62 -12.17 -17.73 -16.71
N ASP A 63 -11.66 -18.74 -17.41
CA ASP A 63 -12.34 -20.02 -17.70
C ASP A 63 -13.80 -19.85 -18.20
N GLY A 64 -14.06 -18.78 -18.95
CA GLY A 64 -15.30 -18.53 -19.67
C GLY A 64 -16.30 -17.63 -18.95
N ASN A 65 -16.58 -17.84 -17.66
CA ASN A 65 -17.65 -17.11 -16.96
C ASN A 65 -17.22 -16.40 -15.67
N TYR A 66 -15.98 -16.56 -15.20
CA TYR A 66 -15.52 -15.93 -13.97
C TYR A 66 -15.03 -14.51 -14.26
N THR A 67 -15.92 -13.53 -14.13
CA THR A 67 -15.67 -12.11 -14.43
C THR A 67 -14.88 -11.41 -13.33
N GLN A 68 -14.37 -10.21 -13.61
CA GLN A 68 -13.72 -9.38 -12.59
C GLN A 68 -14.68 -9.04 -11.44
N ASP A 69 -15.94 -8.76 -11.76
CA ASP A 69 -16.98 -8.49 -10.75
C ASP A 69 -17.23 -9.72 -9.86
N LEU A 70 -17.24 -10.93 -10.43
CA LEU A 70 -17.34 -12.16 -9.63
C LEU A 70 -16.12 -12.36 -8.73
N PHE A 71 -14.92 -12.00 -9.20
CA PHE A 71 -13.72 -12.01 -8.37
C PHE A 71 -13.79 -11.00 -7.22
N ALA A 72 -14.26 -9.77 -7.53
CA ALA A 72 -14.48 -8.73 -6.53
C ALA A 72 -15.55 -9.10 -5.51
N GLN A 73 -16.61 -9.81 -5.92
CA GLN A 73 -17.65 -10.30 -5.02
C GLN A 73 -17.15 -11.45 -4.15
N GLN A 74 -16.46 -12.45 -4.74
CA GLN A 74 -15.91 -13.58 -3.99
C GLN A 74 -14.97 -13.10 -2.88
N PHE A 75 -14.15 -12.09 -3.17
CA PHE A 75 -13.27 -11.46 -2.18
C PHE A 75 -14.02 -10.97 -0.94
N VAL A 76 -15.19 -10.36 -1.11
CA VAL A 76 -16.04 -9.89 0.01
C VAL A 76 -16.74 -11.07 0.69
N ASP A 77 -17.23 -12.03 -0.09
CA ASP A 77 -17.98 -13.18 0.40
C ASP A 77 -17.12 -14.08 1.31
N ASP A 78 -15.81 -14.22 1.04
CA ASP A 78 -14.88 -14.92 1.92
C ASP A 78 -14.90 -14.36 3.36
N TYR A 79 -14.98 -13.03 3.52
CA TYR A 79 -15.07 -12.39 4.83
C TYR A 79 -16.45 -12.54 5.47
N LYS A 80 -17.53 -12.51 4.66
CA LYS A 80 -18.89 -12.76 5.15
C LYS A 80 -19.05 -14.18 5.68
N ILE A 81 -18.54 -15.17 4.94
CA ILE A 81 -18.56 -16.59 5.31
C ILE A 81 -17.77 -16.80 6.60
N ALA A 82 -16.62 -16.14 6.74
CA ALA A 82 -15.81 -16.19 7.97
C ALA A 82 -16.42 -15.39 9.15
N GLY A 83 -17.48 -14.61 8.94
CA GLY A 83 -18.14 -13.84 10.00
C GLY A 83 -17.32 -12.66 10.53
N ILE A 84 -16.39 -12.11 9.72
CA ILE A 84 -15.54 -10.99 10.13
C ILE A 84 -16.32 -9.67 10.09
N ASP A 85 -16.28 -8.90 11.17
CA ASP A 85 -16.83 -7.53 11.17
C ASP A 85 -16.06 -6.67 10.16
N PHE A 86 -16.78 -6.09 9.20
CA PHE A 86 -16.20 -5.24 8.14
C PHE A 86 -15.42 -4.04 8.68
N LYS A 87 -15.66 -3.60 9.92
CA LYS A 87 -14.83 -2.56 10.57
C LYS A 87 -13.38 -2.99 10.78
N ARG A 88 -13.10 -4.29 10.82
CA ARG A 88 -11.74 -4.84 10.91
C ARG A 88 -11.06 -4.96 9.55
N ILE A 89 -11.72 -4.62 8.43
CA ILE A 89 -11.23 -4.91 7.09
C ILE A 89 -10.97 -3.61 6.33
N TRP A 90 -9.76 -3.46 5.81
CA TRP A 90 -9.30 -2.34 5.00
C TRP A 90 -8.98 -2.86 3.58
N PRO A 91 -10.01 -3.20 2.78
CA PRO A 91 -9.81 -3.81 1.48
C PRO A 91 -9.21 -2.81 0.50
N GLN A 92 -8.29 -3.25 -0.36
CA GLN A 92 -7.58 -2.37 -1.27
C GLN A 92 -7.57 -2.93 -2.71
N SER A 93 -7.56 -2.05 -3.71
CA SER A 93 -7.36 -2.43 -5.12
C SER A 93 -6.75 -1.27 -5.91
N PHE A 94 -5.91 -1.60 -6.89
CA PHE A 94 -5.44 -0.66 -7.92
C PHE A 94 -6.47 -0.45 -9.04
N LEU A 95 -7.43 -1.36 -9.20
CA LEU A 95 -8.49 -1.22 -10.20
C LEU A 95 -9.62 -0.38 -9.63
N TYR A 96 -9.82 0.79 -10.24
CA TYR A 96 -10.93 1.66 -9.85
C TYR A 96 -12.29 1.01 -10.04
N SER A 97 -12.42 0.07 -11.01
CA SER A 97 -13.64 -0.71 -11.21
C SER A 97 -14.00 -1.56 -10.00
N ASP A 98 -13.02 -2.13 -9.29
CA ASP A 98 -13.30 -2.94 -8.09
C ASP A 98 -13.82 -2.05 -6.95
N ILE A 99 -13.25 -0.85 -6.81
CA ILE A 99 -13.70 0.14 -5.83
C ILE A 99 -15.15 0.56 -6.13
N LYS A 100 -15.46 0.89 -7.39
CA LYS A 100 -16.83 1.21 -7.80
C LYS A 100 -17.79 0.05 -7.57
N TYR A 101 -17.38 -1.17 -7.93
CA TYR A 101 -18.17 -2.37 -7.69
C TYR A 101 -18.54 -2.53 -6.21
N TRP A 102 -17.56 -2.40 -5.31
CA TRP A 102 -17.83 -2.48 -3.87
C TRP A 102 -18.67 -1.32 -3.35
N LEU A 103 -18.50 -0.10 -3.86
CA LEU A 103 -19.35 1.04 -3.49
C LEU A 103 -20.81 0.81 -3.86
N ASP A 104 -21.07 0.25 -5.05
CA ASP A 104 -22.41 0.02 -5.58
C ASP A 104 -23.09 -1.22 -4.94
N ASN A 105 -22.34 -2.31 -4.74
CA ASN A 105 -22.90 -3.61 -4.35
C ASN A 105 -22.66 -3.98 -2.89
N GLU A 106 -21.56 -3.49 -2.28
CA GLU A 106 -21.13 -3.84 -0.93
C GLU A 106 -20.82 -2.60 -0.06
N PRO A 107 -21.74 -1.62 0.04
CA PRO A 107 -21.45 -0.30 0.59
C PRO A 107 -21.00 -0.31 2.07
N LYS A 108 -21.34 -1.36 2.84
CA LYS A 108 -20.83 -1.53 4.21
C LYS A 108 -19.36 -1.94 4.23
N PHE A 109 -18.95 -2.79 3.30
CA PHE A 109 -17.57 -3.22 3.12
C PHE A 109 -16.73 -2.07 2.56
N ALA A 110 -17.28 -1.34 1.58
CA ALA A 110 -16.61 -0.24 0.91
C ALA A 110 -16.35 1.00 1.78
N LYS A 111 -16.93 1.08 2.99
CA LYS A 111 -16.66 2.19 3.93
C LYS A 111 -15.18 2.38 4.22
N GLN A 112 -14.42 1.29 4.24
CA GLN A 112 -12.97 1.29 4.49
C GLN A 112 -12.17 0.89 3.24
N ALA A 113 -12.79 0.89 2.06
CA ALA A 113 -12.09 0.57 0.82
C ALA A 113 -11.02 1.62 0.50
N LEU A 114 -9.81 1.12 0.22
CA LEU A 114 -8.62 1.89 -0.10
C LEU A 114 -8.42 1.83 -1.62
N TYR A 115 -8.60 2.96 -2.29
CA TYR A 115 -8.19 3.03 -3.68
C TYR A 115 -6.68 3.24 -3.76
N LEU A 116 -5.96 2.25 -4.30
CA LEU A 116 -4.52 2.34 -4.55
C LEU A 116 -4.30 3.11 -5.85
N ASP A 117 -4.17 4.43 -5.73
CA ASP A 117 -4.15 5.32 -6.89
C ASP A 117 -2.75 5.84 -7.21
N TYR A 118 -2.49 5.97 -8.50
CA TYR A 118 -1.42 6.79 -9.06
C TYR A 118 -2.02 8.06 -9.71
N GLY A 119 -3.13 8.56 -9.14
CA GLY A 119 -3.87 9.70 -9.65
C GLY A 119 -3.16 11.03 -9.37
N THR A 120 -3.70 12.12 -9.91
CA THR A 120 -3.21 13.47 -9.60
C THR A 120 -4.09 14.13 -8.55
N ALA A 121 -3.65 15.26 -8.00
CA ALA A 121 -4.50 16.08 -7.13
C ALA A 121 -5.85 16.43 -7.80
N ALA A 122 -5.87 16.63 -9.12
CA ALA A 122 -7.08 16.93 -9.88
C ALA A 122 -8.05 15.73 -9.97
N SER A 123 -7.55 14.49 -9.87
CA SER A 123 -8.37 13.28 -9.91
C SER A 123 -9.16 13.05 -8.62
N LEU A 124 -8.71 13.62 -7.48
CA LEU A 124 -9.29 13.34 -6.16
C LEU A 124 -10.76 13.78 -6.03
N ALA A 125 -11.14 14.86 -6.71
CA ALA A 125 -12.50 15.36 -6.65
C ALA A 125 -13.51 14.37 -7.25
N SER A 126 -13.15 13.67 -8.35
CA SER A 126 -14.02 12.65 -8.93
C SER A 126 -14.11 11.40 -8.07
N TYR A 127 -13.00 10.97 -7.45
CA TYR A 127 -13.04 9.84 -6.50
C TYR A 127 -13.96 10.13 -5.32
N LYS A 128 -13.87 11.33 -4.76
CA LYS A 128 -14.75 11.73 -3.65
C LYS A 128 -16.22 11.78 -4.08
N ALA A 129 -16.50 12.29 -5.28
CA ALA A 129 -17.86 12.36 -5.83
C ALA A 129 -18.47 10.96 -6.06
N ASP A 130 -17.65 9.99 -6.46
CA ASP A 130 -18.05 8.59 -6.64
C ASP A 130 -18.24 7.84 -5.30
N GLY A 131 -17.91 8.46 -4.16
CA GLY A 131 -18.12 7.89 -2.83
C GLY A 131 -16.89 7.26 -2.18
N VAL A 132 -15.70 7.41 -2.78
CA VAL A 132 -14.44 6.97 -2.16
C VAL A 132 -14.20 7.73 -0.85
N ASN A 133 -13.87 6.98 0.20
CA ASN A 133 -13.56 7.55 1.52
C ASN A 133 -12.06 7.61 1.81
N TYR A 134 -11.28 6.68 1.23
CA TYR A 134 -9.85 6.58 1.47
C TYR A 134 -9.08 6.42 0.16
N VAL A 135 -8.06 7.25 0.00
CA VAL A 135 -7.03 7.09 -1.03
C VAL A 135 -5.77 6.54 -0.40
N SER A 136 -5.08 5.69 -1.14
CA SER A 136 -3.87 5.04 -0.69
C SER A 136 -2.78 5.17 -1.75
N PRO A 137 -2.12 6.33 -1.85
CA PRO A 137 -1.07 6.55 -2.85
C PRO A 137 0.32 6.19 -2.30
N PRO A 138 1.33 6.07 -3.18
CA PRO A 138 2.70 5.92 -2.72
C PRO A 138 3.22 7.21 -2.06
N ILE A 139 4.19 7.11 -1.14
CA ILE A 139 4.57 8.22 -0.25
C ILE A 139 5.20 9.43 -0.97
N ASN A 140 5.79 9.22 -2.14
CA ASN A 140 6.25 10.31 -3.01
C ASN A 140 5.11 11.21 -3.50
N TYR A 141 3.88 10.73 -3.53
CA TYR A 141 2.72 11.56 -3.88
C TYR A 141 2.30 12.44 -2.71
N LEU A 142 2.63 12.07 -1.46
CA LEU A 142 2.19 12.78 -0.26
C LEU A 142 3.16 13.88 0.18
N LEU A 143 4.40 13.86 -0.30
CA LEU A 143 5.48 14.69 0.19
C LEU A 143 6.21 15.41 -0.95
N THR A 144 6.75 16.59 -0.64
CA THR A 144 7.62 17.36 -1.53
C THR A 144 8.62 18.17 -0.70
N VAL A 145 9.48 18.96 -1.36
CA VAL A 145 10.47 19.81 -0.70
C VAL A 145 10.13 21.27 -0.90
N ALA A 146 10.07 22.01 0.21
CA ALA A 146 10.01 23.46 0.22
C ALA A 146 11.07 24.00 1.18
N ASN A 147 11.87 24.97 0.73
CA ASN A 147 12.93 25.62 1.53
C ASN A 147 13.89 24.62 2.19
N GLY A 148 14.23 23.52 1.49
CA GLY A 148 15.13 22.49 2.01
C GLY A 148 14.53 21.58 3.08
N THR A 149 13.21 21.59 3.26
CA THR A 149 12.50 20.75 4.23
C THR A 149 11.39 19.93 3.57
N ILE A 150 11.10 18.76 4.13
CA ILE A 150 10.01 17.89 3.67
C ILE A 150 8.69 18.48 4.15
N VAL A 151 7.75 18.67 3.23
CA VAL A 151 6.43 19.23 3.50
C VAL A 151 5.32 18.44 2.78
N PRO A 152 4.04 18.53 3.21
CA PRO A 152 2.92 17.95 2.49
C PRO A 152 2.84 18.45 1.04
N SER A 153 2.62 17.52 0.10
CA SER A 153 2.42 17.83 -1.32
C SER A 153 1.07 18.50 -1.61
N GLU A 154 0.89 18.99 -2.83
CA GLU A 154 -0.42 19.45 -3.32
C GLU A 154 -1.48 18.35 -3.27
N TYR A 155 -1.11 17.11 -3.60
CA TYR A 155 -2.01 15.96 -3.52
C TYR A 155 -2.50 15.74 -2.08
N ALA A 156 -1.59 15.69 -1.10
CA ALA A 156 -1.94 15.50 0.31
C ALA A 156 -2.88 16.60 0.81
N ASN A 157 -2.55 17.86 0.50
CA ASN A 157 -3.37 19.01 0.85
C ASN A 157 -4.77 18.96 0.19
N THR A 158 -4.85 18.51 -1.06
CA THR A 158 -6.11 18.40 -1.79
C THR A 158 -6.99 17.27 -1.25
N ALA A 159 -6.41 16.11 -0.96
CA ALA A 159 -7.12 14.98 -0.33
C ALA A 159 -7.72 15.40 1.02
N ASN A 160 -6.95 16.11 1.86
CA ASN A 160 -7.43 16.64 3.13
C ASN A 160 -8.57 17.65 2.96
N LYS A 161 -8.47 18.59 2.00
CA LYS A 161 -9.54 19.57 1.70
C LYS A 161 -10.85 18.89 1.27
N LEU A 162 -10.77 17.76 0.58
CA LEU A 162 -11.92 16.97 0.14
C LEU A 162 -12.45 16.01 1.22
N GLY A 163 -11.79 15.93 2.39
CA GLY A 163 -12.16 15.01 3.47
C GLY A 163 -11.95 13.55 3.09
N LEU A 164 -10.94 13.24 2.27
CA LEU A 164 -10.49 11.89 2.01
C LEU A 164 -9.52 11.46 3.13
N GLY A 165 -9.70 10.25 3.65
CA GLY A 165 -8.67 9.62 4.47
C GLY A 165 -7.47 9.21 3.62
N ILE A 166 -6.27 9.31 4.17
CA ILE A 166 -5.02 9.00 3.47
C ILE A 166 -4.32 7.85 4.18
N ILE A 167 -3.90 6.84 3.42
CA ILE A 167 -3.03 5.75 3.90
C ILE A 167 -1.83 5.63 2.95
N GLY A 168 -0.62 5.89 3.44
CA GLY A 168 0.57 5.92 2.57
C GLY A 168 1.27 4.57 2.47
N TRP A 169 1.89 4.27 1.32
CA TRP A 169 2.77 3.11 1.13
C TRP A 169 4.01 3.45 0.27
N SER A 170 5.13 2.75 0.33
CA SER A 170 5.61 1.92 1.42
C SER A 170 6.84 2.58 2.05
N MET A 171 7.06 2.39 3.36
CA MET A 171 8.15 3.04 4.09
C MET A 171 9.55 2.49 3.73
N GLU A 172 9.77 1.18 3.83
CA GLU A 172 11.10 0.55 3.69
C GLU A 172 11.23 -0.30 2.42
N ARG A 173 10.48 0.02 1.36
CA ARG A 173 10.64 -0.68 0.08
C ARG A 173 11.98 -0.35 -0.59
N SER A 174 12.47 0.87 -0.38
CA SER A 174 13.65 1.48 -1.00
C SER A 174 14.98 0.91 -0.48
N PRO A 175 16.11 1.13 -1.20
CA PRO A 175 17.46 0.86 -0.68
C PRO A 175 17.79 1.76 0.52
N PRO A 176 18.98 1.60 1.16
CA PRO A 176 19.43 2.51 2.23
C PRO A 176 19.21 3.97 1.85
N LEU A 177 18.58 4.75 2.72
CA LEU A 177 18.06 6.07 2.39
C LEU A 177 19.16 7.06 2.00
N ALA A 178 20.40 6.82 2.42
CA ALA A 178 21.54 7.60 1.96
C ALA A 178 21.79 7.52 0.45
N THR A 179 21.26 6.50 -0.25
CA THR A 179 21.49 6.27 -1.69
C THR A 179 20.30 6.63 -2.57
N VAL A 180 19.10 6.85 -2.01
CA VAL A 180 17.84 7.02 -2.77
C VAL A 180 17.89 8.13 -3.82
N ASP A 181 18.63 9.19 -3.55
CA ASP A 181 18.85 10.29 -4.50
C ASP A 181 19.71 9.84 -5.70
N SER A 182 20.83 9.17 -5.41
CA SER A 182 21.77 8.71 -6.43
C SER A 182 21.21 7.62 -7.35
N VAL A 183 20.29 6.80 -6.82
CA VAL A 183 19.64 5.72 -7.57
C VAL A 183 18.27 6.12 -8.12
N GLN A 184 17.85 7.37 -7.91
CA GLN A 184 16.55 7.90 -8.35
C GLN A 184 15.39 7.01 -7.91
N ASP A 185 15.37 6.65 -6.62
CA ASP A 185 14.34 5.77 -6.06
C ASP A 185 12.93 6.37 -6.23
N SER A 186 11.98 5.54 -6.66
CA SER A 186 10.63 6.00 -6.99
C SER A 186 9.81 6.42 -5.77
N PHE A 187 10.02 5.83 -4.59
CA PHE A 187 9.25 6.12 -3.38
C PHE A 187 9.73 7.38 -2.67
N TYR A 188 11.00 7.75 -2.82
CA TYR A 188 11.57 8.95 -2.21
C TYR A 188 11.82 10.09 -3.20
N GLY A 189 11.67 9.85 -4.50
CA GLY A 189 12.19 10.75 -5.55
C GLY A 189 11.69 12.21 -5.51
N THR A 190 10.48 12.49 -5.03
CA THR A 190 9.96 13.87 -4.92
C THR A 190 10.57 14.67 -3.78
N PHE A 191 11.30 14.01 -2.87
CA PHE A 191 11.94 14.62 -1.72
C PHE A 191 13.32 14.03 -1.38
N SER A 192 13.93 13.26 -2.28
CA SER A 192 15.23 12.60 -2.08
C SER A 192 16.37 13.58 -1.84
N SER A 193 16.27 14.79 -2.40
CA SER A 193 17.30 15.83 -2.31
C SER A 193 17.63 16.25 -0.88
N VAL A 194 16.72 16.05 0.08
CA VAL A 194 16.91 16.37 1.50
C VAL A 194 17.10 15.14 2.39
N ILE A 195 17.03 13.93 1.82
CA ILE A 195 17.33 12.67 2.52
C ILE A 195 18.83 12.39 2.44
N LYS A 196 19.44 12.06 3.58
CA LYS A 196 20.90 11.87 3.71
C LYS A 196 21.30 10.62 4.47
N ARG A 197 20.42 10.09 5.31
CA ARG A 197 20.71 8.92 6.18
C ARG A 197 19.43 8.16 6.49
N ASP A 198 19.58 6.90 6.91
CA ASP A 198 18.45 6.03 7.25
C ASP A 198 17.58 6.59 8.38
N GLY A 199 18.17 7.35 9.31
CA GLY A 199 17.43 8.01 10.37
C GLY A 199 16.43 9.07 9.90
N ASP A 200 16.58 9.60 8.69
CA ASP A 200 15.64 10.59 8.12
C ASP A 200 14.27 9.95 7.81
N LEU A 201 14.17 8.61 7.84
CA LEU A 201 12.90 7.87 7.80
C LEU A 201 11.91 8.36 8.87
N PHE A 202 12.39 8.66 10.08
CA PHE A 202 11.52 9.15 11.15
C PHE A 202 11.06 10.59 10.92
N THR A 203 11.85 11.41 10.23
CA THR A 203 11.43 12.74 9.77
C THR A 203 10.31 12.60 8.72
N VAL A 204 10.46 11.67 7.79
CA VAL A 204 9.42 11.37 6.78
C VAL A 204 8.13 10.90 7.45
N ILE A 205 8.22 9.96 8.39
CA ILE A 205 7.05 9.47 9.15
C ILE A 205 6.42 10.60 9.98
N ASP A 206 7.22 11.50 10.58
CA ASP A 206 6.68 12.62 11.36
C ASP A 206 5.87 13.59 10.49
N VAL A 207 6.37 13.94 9.30
CA VAL A 207 5.62 14.77 8.35
C VAL A 207 4.34 14.06 7.88
N LEU A 208 4.41 12.75 7.58
CA LEU A 208 3.23 11.97 7.17
C LEU A 208 2.18 11.91 8.29
N ALA A 209 2.59 11.61 9.52
CA ALA A 209 1.67 11.44 10.64
C ALA A 209 1.08 12.77 11.13
N ARG A 210 1.91 13.81 11.26
CA ARG A 210 1.53 15.06 11.94
C ARG A 210 1.11 16.18 11.00
N GLN A 211 1.67 16.25 9.80
CA GLN A 211 1.38 17.33 8.86
C GLN A 211 0.43 16.87 7.75
N VAL A 212 0.68 15.70 7.14
CA VAL A 212 -0.25 15.11 6.19
C VAL A 212 -1.48 14.55 6.91
N GLY A 213 -1.31 13.99 8.11
CA GLY A 213 -2.42 13.43 8.88
C GLY A 213 -2.89 12.07 8.37
N VAL A 214 -1.97 11.26 7.87
CA VAL A 214 -2.27 9.89 7.42
C VAL A 214 -2.93 9.09 8.54
N LYS A 215 -3.89 8.22 8.18
CA LYS A 215 -4.61 7.39 9.14
C LYS A 215 -3.84 6.12 9.50
N LYS A 216 -3.08 5.60 8.53
CA LYS A 216 -2.23 4.40 8.63
C LYS A 216 -1.06 4.52 7.65
N LEU A 217 -0.04 3.68 7.84
CA LEU A 217 1.12 3.56 6.94
C LEU A 217 1.40 2.08 6.67
N PHE A 218 1.66 1.73 5.41
CA PHE A 218 2.23 0.44 5.07
C PHE A 218 3.75 0.48 5.20
N SER A 219 4.28 -0.52 5.90
CA SER A 219 5.70 -0.63 6.21
C SER A 219 6.14 -2.07 5.97
N ASP A 220 7.27 -2.23 5.28
CA ASP A 220 7.90 -3.55 5.06
C ASP A 220 8.51 -4.05 6.40
N TRP A 221 8.69 -3.16 7.39
CA TRP A 221 9.25 -3.47 8.70
C TRP A 221 8.42 -2.92 9.86
N ALA A 222 7.55 -3.76 10.43
CA ALA A 222 6.58 -3.36 11.46
C ALA A 222 7.19 -2.60 12.65
N GLY A 223 8.46 -2.83 12.98
CA GLY A 223 9.14 -2.15 14.09
C GLY A 223 9.35 -0.65 13.87
N THR A 224 9.51 -0.16 12.64
CA THR A 224 9.76 1.27 12.37
C THR A 224 8.55 2.10 12.78
N THR A 225 7.38 1.78 12.23
CA THR A 225 6.14 2.51 12.48
C THR A 225 5.66 2.30 13.92
N THR A 226 5.84 1.09 14.47
CA THR A 226 5.54 0.80 15.88
C THR A 226 6.41 1.63 16.82
N PHE A 227 7.71 1.72 16.58
CA PHE A 227 8.62 2.52 17.40
C PHE A 227 8.24 4.01 17.39
N TYR A 228 8.00 4.56 16.19
CA TYR A 228 7.55 5.95 16.05
C TYR A 228 6.22 6.20 16.79
N ALA A 229 5.21 5.36 16.57
CA ALA A 229 3.90 5.51 17.19
C ALA A 229 3.99 5.51 18.73
N ASN A 230 4.74 4.56 19.30
CA ASN A 230 4.97 4.50 20.75
C ASN A 230 5.74 5.72 21.28
N CYS A 231 6.76 6.19 20.56
CA CYS A 231 7.52 7.38 20.94
C CYS A 231 6.65 8.64 20.98
N MET A 232 5.67 8.71 20.08
CA MET A 232 4.81 9.89 19.90
C MET A 232 3.46 9.80 20.61
N GLY A 233 3.16 8.68 21.27
CA GLY A 233 1.89 8.47 21.98
C GLY A 233 0.68 8.38 21.06
N LEU A 234 0.84 7.74 19.89
CA LEU A 234 -0.21 7.49 18.90
C LEU A 234 -0.90 6.15 19.10
#